data_AF-A0A3B8W9H7-F1
#
_entry.id   AF-A0A3B8W9H7-F1
#
_cell.length_a   1.000
_cell.length_b   1.000
_cell.length_c   1.000
_cell.angle_alpha   90.00
_cell.angle_beta   90.00
_cell.angle_gamma   90.00
#
_symmetry.space_group_name_H-M   'P 1'
#
loop_
_entity.id
_entity.type
_entity.pdbx_description
1 polymer ?
#
loop_
_entity_poly.entity_id
_entity_poly.type
_entity_poly.pdbx_seq_one_letter_code
_entity_poly.pdbx_strand_id
1 'polypeptide(L)'
;RSSFVDYFIINELCRNVDAYRLSTYLQKDRDGKLAMGPVWDFDIGFDNGGRIPMNDWVINYNQHVASDAWMMPFWWPRLMEDQQFRAEVKQRWQALRANALSNATLSALVSNTADYLKANGAVRRNYDKWDQGIGVNYDQSVSDLRQFLQQRAAWMDATIGAF
;
A
#
# COMPACT_ATOMS: atom_id res chain seq x y z
N ARG A 1 5.68 -0.90 -18.47
CA ARG A 1 4.56 -1.61 -17.83
C ARG A 1 4.96 -2.20 -16.49
N SER A 2 6.11 -2.87 -16.39
CA SER A 2 6.66 -3.34 -15.10
C SER A 2 6.57 -2.30 -13.97
N SER A 3 6.95 -1.04 -14.23
CA SER A 3 6.82 0.04 -13.24
C SER A 3 5.39 0.29 -12.77
N PHE A 4 4.38 0.21 -13.66
CA PHE A 4 2.97 0.36 -13.29
C PHE A 4 2.49 -0.83 -12.47
N VAL A 5 2.94 -2.04 -12.80
CA VAL A 5 2.63 -3.26 -12.04
C VAL A 5 3.21 -3.19 -10.64
N ASP A 6 4.49 -2.84 -10.49
CA ASP A 6 5.13 -2.69 -9.18
C ASP A 6 4.46 -1.56 -8.38
N TYR A 7 4.17 -0.43 -9.01
CA TYR A 7 3.49 0.69 -8.37
C TYR A 7 2.07 0.32 -7.87
N PHE A 8 1.30 -0.41 -8.69
CA PHE A 8 -0.02 -0.91 -8.32
C PHE A 8 0.08 -1.87 -7.13
N ILE A 9 0.96 -2.87 -7.20
CA ILE A 9 1.12 -3.87 -6.14
C ILE A 9 1.45 -3.22 -4.80
N ILE A 10 2.41 -2.28 -4.76
CA ILE A 10 2.82 -1.66 -3.50
C ILE A 10 1.72 -0.76 -2.93
N ASN A 11 1.08 0.07 -3.77
CA ASN A 11 0.00 0.94 -3.29
C ASN A 11 -1.21 0.15 -2.81
N GLU A 12 -1.57 -0.95 -3.48
CA GLU A 12 -2.68 -1.81 -3.07
C GLU A 12 -2.37 -2.66 -1.83
N LEU A 13 -1.14 -3.14 -1.67
CA LEU A 13 -0.73 -3.88 -0.48
C LEU A 13 -0.78 -2.99 0.76
N CYS A 14 -0.31 -1.75 0.64
CA CYS A 14 -0.34 -0.79 1.74
C CYS A 14 -1.67 -0.03 1.83
N ARG A 15 -2.60 -0.22 0.89
CA ARG A 15 -3.87 0.53 0.76
C ARG A 15 -3.70 2.04 0.93
N ASN A 16 -2.76 2.63 0.20
CA ASN A 16 -2.58 4.08 0.21
C ASN A 16 -3.75 4.77 -0.52
N VAL A 17 -4.72 5.31 0.21
CA VAL A 17 -5.94 5.93 -0.34
C VAL A 17 -5.69 7.22 -1.12
N ASP A 18 -4.50 7.82 -0.99
CA ASP A 18 -4.08 9.00 -1.76
C ASP A 18 -3.26 8.64 -3.00
N ALA A 19 -2.87 7.38 -3.13
CA ALA A 19 -2.28 6.87 -4.36
C ALA A 19 -3.21 7.09 -5.56
N TYR A 20 -2.62 7.10 -6.74
CA TYR A 20 -3.27 7.26 -8.05
C TYR A 20 -3.84 8.66 -8.33
N ARG A 21 -3.94 9.54 -7.33
CA ARG A 21 -4.49 10.90 -7.44
C ARG A 21 -3.59 12.01 -6.91
N LEU A 22 -2.99 11.83 -5.73
CA LEU A 22 -2.20 12.83 -5.00
C LEU A 22 -0.76 12.36 -4.85
N SER A 23 -0.54 11.32 -4.05
CA SER A 23 0.78 10.74 -3.72
C SER A 23 1.32 9.90 -4.87
N THR A 24 1.34 10.48 -6.07
CA THR A 24 1.58 9.81 -7.35
C THR A 24 2.60 10.57 -8.18
N TYR A 25 3.70 9.88 -8.48
CA TYR A 25 4.76 10.42 -9.32
C TYR A 25 4.87 9.62 -10.62
N LEU A 26 4.88 10.33 -11.75
CA LEU A 26 5.11 9.76 -13.08
C LEU A 26 6.48 10.19 -13.59
N GLN A 27 7.22 9.22 -14.11
CA GLN A 27 8.50 9.46 -14.78
C GLN A 27 8.33 9.37 -16.29
N LYS A 28 9.10 10.19 -16.99
CA LYS A 28 9.22 10.12 -18.44
C LYS A 28 10.62 10.52 -18.88
N ASP A 29 11.42 9.53 -19.25
CA ASP A 29 12.65 9.78 -19.97
C ASP A 29 12.35 10.33 -21.37
N ARG A 30 13.27 11.15 -21.88
CA ARG A 30 13.18 11.67 -23.24
C ARG A 30 13.06 10.50 -24.22
N ASP A 31 12.04 10.55 -25.07
CA ASP A 31 11.70 9.50 -26.05
C ASP A 31 11.32 8.13 -25.44
N GLY A 32 11.21 8.06 -24.11
CA GLY A 32 10.76 6.89 -23.35
C GLY A 32 9.25 6.80 -23.19
N LYS A 33 8.80 5.63 -22.71
CA LYS A 33 7.43 5.44 -22.25
C LYS A 33 7.25 6.07 -20.87
N LEU A 34 6.00 6.40 -20.53
CA LEU A 34 5.66 6.74 -19.15
C LEU A 34 6.02 5.56 -18.24
N ALA A 35 6.56 5.89 -17.07
CA ALA A 35 6.83 4.99 -15.98
C ALA A 35 6.20 5.54 -14.69
N MET A 36 5.99 4.67 -13.72
CA MET A 36 5.42 5.02 -12.42
C MET A 36 6.48 4.96 -11.34
N GLY A 37 6.25 5.78 -10.32
CA GLY A 37 7.07 5.80 -9.11
C GLY A 37 8.09 6.94 -9.13
N PRO A 38 8.83 7.15 -8.02
CA PRO A 38 8.78 6.34 -6.81
C PRO A 38 7.42 6.42 -6.11
N VAL A 39 7.11 5.40 -5.31
CA VAL A 39 5.96 5.45 -4.40
C VAL A 39 6.24 6.46 -3.29
N TRP A 40 5.20 7.13 -2.78
CA TRP A 40 5.33 8.23 -1.82
C TRP A 40 4.13 8.30 -0.86
N ASP A 41 4.32 8.91 0.31
CA ASP A 41 3.28 9.24 1.33
C ASP A 41 2.37 8.09 1.74
N PHE A 42 2.83 7.24 2.67
CA PHE A 42 2.08 6.08 3.17
C PHE A 42 1.63 6.24 4.63
N ASP A 43 1.73 7.44 5.19
CA ASP A 43 1.30 7.76 6.56
C ASP A 43 -0.21 7.57 6.77
N ILE A 44 -1.02 7.72 5.71
CA ILE A 44 -2.44 7.37 5.70
C ILE A 44 -2.77 6.05 4.98
N GLY A 45 -1.77 5.17 4.84
CA GLY A 45 -1.99 3.78 4.42
C GLY A 45 -2.44 2.88 5.57
N PHE A 46 -2.40 1.57 5.34
CA PHE A 46 -2.55 0.52 6.34
C PHE A 46 -3.87 0.55 7.13
N ASP A 47 -4.97 0.80 6.41
CA ASP A 47 -6.35 0.92 6.94
C ASP A 47 -6.66 2.21 7.70
N ASN A 48 -5.88 3.26 7.49
CA ASN A 48 -6.22 4.57 8.02
C ASN A 48 -7.34 5.25 7.19
N GLY A 49 -8.40 5.72 7.85
CA GLY A 49 -9.38 6.65 7.26
C GLY A 49 -10.65 6.08 6.63
N GLY A 50 -10.81 4.75 6.51
CA GLY A 50 -12.10 4.10 6.22
C GLY A 50 -12.81 4.50 4.90
N ARG A 51 -12.09 5.09 3.94
CA ARG A 51 -12.69 5.64 2.71
C ARG A 51 -13.16 4.56 1.73
N ILE A 52 -12.47 3.42 1.71
CA ILE A 52 -12.69 2.29 0.80
C ILE A 52 -12.86 1.01 1.63
N PRO A 53 -13.75 0.07 1.24
CA PRO A 53 -13.82 -1.23 1.88
C PRO A 53 -12.48 -1.99 1.86
N MET A 54 -12.21 -2.79 2.89
CA MET A 54 -10.98 -3.59 3.00
C MET A 54 -10.88 -4.68 1.92
N ASN A 55 -12.02 -5.11 1.38
CA ASN A 55 -12.15 -6.13 0.35
C ASN A 55 -12.29 -5.55 -1.08
N ASP A 56 -11.80 -4.33 -1.32
CA ASP A 56 -11.79 -3.71 -2.64
C ASP A 56 -10.41 -3.07 -2.96
N TRP A 57 -10.20 -2.72 -4.23
CA TRP A 57 -9.01 -2.04 -4.71
C TRP A 57 -9.10 -0.53 -4.45
N VAL A 58 -7.98 0.09 -4.07
CA VAL A 58 -7.93 1.55 -3.91
C VAL A 58 -8.21 2.25 -5.24
N ILE A 59 -7.82 1.66 -6.37
CA ILE A 59 -8.16 2.22 -7.70
C ILE A 59 -9.68 2.40 -7.93
N ASN A 60 -10.53 1.77 -7.12
CA ASN A 60 -11.99 1.89 -7.17
C ASN A 60 -12.51 3.06 -6.31
N TYR A 61 -11.64 4.00 -5.89
CA TYR A 61 -11.99 5.11 -5.00
C TYR A 61 -13.29 5.84 -5.38
N ASN A 62 -13.43 6.17 -6.66
CA ASN A 62 -14.57 6.93 -7.16
C ASN A 62 -15.91 6.16 -7.10
N GLN A 63 -15.91 4.87 -6.80
CA GLN A 63 -17.13 4.07 -6.58
C GLN A 63 -17.68 4.24 -5.15
N HIS A 64 -16.81 4.62 -4.20
CA HIS A 64 -17.14 4.73 -2.77
C HIS A 64 -17.18 6.18 -2.29
N VAL A 65 -16.48 7.09 -3.00
CA VAL A 65 -16.45 8.51 -2.69
C VAL A 65 -17.10 9.30 -3.83
N ALA A 66 -18.27 9.87 -3.55
CA ALA A 66 -19.09 10.57 -4.56
C ALA A 66 -18.56 11.97 -4.94
N SER A 67 -17.80 12.61 -4.04
CA SER A 67 -17.23 13.94 -4.27
C SER A 67 -15.96 14.12 -3.45
N ASP A 68 -14.89 14.56 -4.11
CA ASP A 68 -13.60 14.91 -3.54
C ASP A 68 -12.96 15.97 -4.47
N ALA A 69 -12.17 16.89 -3.92
CA ALA A 69 -11.47 17.88 -4.72
C ALA A 69 -10.45 17.25 -5.69
N TRP A 70 -9.97 16.05 -5.37
CA TRP A 70 -9.06 15.26 -6.20
C TRP A 70 -9.61 13.85 -6.39
N MET A 71 -10.56 13.72 -7.33
CA MET A 71 -11.07 12.43 -7.78
C MET A 71 -10.00 11.62 -8.51
N MET A 72 -10.10 10.29 -8.45
CA MET A 72 -9.13 9.42 -9.11
C MET A 72 -9.25 9.52 -10.64
N PRO A 73 -8.12 9.64 -11.37
CA PRO A 73 -8.14 9.63 -12.84
C PRO A 73 -8.75 8.35 -13.42
N PHE A 74 -9.54 8.49 -14.49
CA PHE A 74 -10.31 7.40 -15.08
C PHE A 74 -9.47 6.20 -15.56
N TRP A 75 -8.20 6.42 -15.92
CA TRP A 75 -7.39 5.43 -16.60
C TRP A 75 -6.85 4.32 -15.69
N TRP A 76 -6.86 4.49 -14.36
CA TRP A 76 -6.44 3.44 -13.42
C TRP A 76 -7.37 2.22 -13.44
N PRO A 77 -8.70 2.37 -13.28
CA PRO A 77 -9.64 1.27 -13.54
C PRO A 77 -9.52 0.69 -14.95
N ARG A 78 -9.30 1.52 -15.98
CA ARG A 78 -9.16 1.06 -17.37
C ARG A 78 -7.94 0.15 -17.57
N LEU A 79 -6.83 0.38 -16.85
CA LEU A 79 -5.67 -0.52 -16.90
C LEU A 79 -6.04 -1.93 -16.39
N MET A 80 -6.92 -2.04 -15.40
CA MET A 80 -7.38 -3.32 -14.87
C MET A 80 -8.38 -4.04 -15.77
N GLU A 81 -8.90 -3.41 -16.82
CA GLU A 81 -9.68 -4.09 -17.86
C GLU A 81 -8.79 -4.84 -18.87
N ASP A 82 -7.51 -4.45 -18.97
CA ASP A 82 -6.54 -5.08 -19.88
C ASP A 82 -6.09 -6.44 -19.34
N GLN A 83 -6.39 -7.51 -20.09
CA GLN A 83 -6.05 -8.89 -19.72
C GLN A 83 -4.54 -9.11 -19.58
N GLN A 84 -3.73 -8.45 -20.40
CA GLN A 84 -2.27 -8.54 -20.33
C GLN A 84 -1.76 -7.86 -19.06
N PHE A 85 -2.30 -6.69 -18.70
CA PHE A 85 -1.92 -6.03 -17.44
C PHE A 85 -2.28 -6.90 -16.22
N ARG A 86 -3.49 -7.48 -16.18
CA ARG A 86 -3.89 -8.41 -15.11
C ARG A 86 -2.97 -9.63 -15.01
N ALA A 87 -2.58 -10.21 -16.16
CA ALA A 87 -1.64 -11.33 -16.20
C ALA A 87 -0.24 -10.94 -15.68
N GLU A 88 0.26 -9.76 -16.06
CA GLU A 88 1.54 -9.22 -15.58
C GLU A 88 1.50 -8.95 -14.05
N VAL A 89 0.40 -8.41 -13.53
CA VAL A 89 0.17 -8.24 -12.08
C VAL A 89 0.19 -9.58 -11.36
N LYS A 90 -0.53 -10.58 -11.89
CA LYS A 90 -0.59 -11.93 -11.30
C LYS A 90 0.79 -12.59 -11.24
N GLN A 91 1.54 -12.57 -12.34
CA GLN A 91 2.89 -13.12 -12.39
C GLN A 91 3.82 -12.40 -11.41
N ARG A 92 3.78 -11.07 -11.39
CA ARG A 92 4.65 -10.27 -10.52
C ARG A 92 4.31 -10.46 -9.05
N TRP A 93 3.02 -10.48 -8.70
CA TRP A 93 2.55 -10.74 -7.34
C TRP A 93 3.01 -12.11 -6.84
N GLN A 94 2.83 -13.17 -7.63
CA GLN A 94 3.28 -14.53 -7.28
C GLN A 94 4.79 -14.58 -7.02
N ALA A 95 5.60 -13.94 -7.88
CA ALA A 95 7.04 -13.88 -7.70
C ALA A 95 7.45 -13.14 -6.42
N LEU A 96 6.79 -12.03 -6.10
CA LEU A 96 7.05 -11.28 -4.87
C LEU A 96 6.61 -12.05 -3.63
N ARG A 97 5.44 -12.71 -3.67
CA ARG A 97 4.89 -13.50 -2.56
C ARG A 97 5.70 -14.74 -2.22
N ALA A 98 6.44 -15.29 -3.18
CA ALA A 98 7.39 -16.37 -2.93
C ALA A 98 8.57 -15.95 -2.02
N ASN A 99 8.88 -14.65 -1.91
CA ASN A 99 10.01 -14.18 -1.09
C ASN A 99 9.80 -12.75 -0.55
N ALA A 100 10.05 -11.73 -1.37
CA ALA A 100 10.18 -10.33 -0.92
C ALA A 100 8.95 -9.80 -0.18
N LEU A 101 7.75 -10.26 -0.53
CA LEU A 101 6.49 -9.90 0.10
C LEU A 101 5.84 -11.09 0.80
N SER A 102 6.58 -12.16 1.14
CA SER A 102 6.04 -13.30 1.88
C SER A 102 5.50 -12.89 3.26
N ASN A 103 4.62 -13.68 3.87
CA ASN A 103 4.09 -13.38 5.22
C ASN A 103 5.21 -13.27 6.25
N ALA A 104 6.23 -14.11 6.14
CA ALA A 104 7.40 -14.08 7.01
C ALA A 104 8.20 -12.79 6.80
N THR A 105 8.48 -12.40 5.55
CA THR A 105 9.24 -11.18 5.23
C THR A 105 8.50 -9.92 5.67
N LEU A 106 7.19 -9.83 5.43
CA LEU A 106 6.37 -8.70 5.86
C LEU A 106 6.32 -8.59 7.40
N SER A 107 6.07 -9.71 8.09
CA SER A 107 6.04 -9.74 9.55
C SER A 107 7.41 -9.40 10.17
N ALA A 108 8.49 -9.89 9.57
CA ALA A 108 9.85 -9.60 10.02
C ALA A 108 10.21 -8.13 9.80
N LEU A 109 9.83 -7.53 8.68
CA LEU A 109 10.05 -6.11 8.42
C LEU A 109 9.42 -5.23 9.51
N VAL A 110 8.15 -5.49 9.85
CA VAL A 110 7.45 -4.75 10.92
C VAL A 110 8.13 -4.97 12.26
N SER A 111 8.39 -6.23 12.63
CA SER A 111 8.93 -6.57 13.95
C SER A 111 10.36 -6.02 14.14
N ASN A 112 11.25 -6.24 13.17
CA ASN A 112 12.64 -5.78 13.24
C ASN A 112 12.72 -4.25 13.29
N THR A 113 11.85 -3.56 12.53
CA THR A 113 11.80 -2.09 12.56
C THR A 113 11.31 -1.59 13.92
N ALA A 114 10.25 -2.19 14.46
CA ALA A 114 9.72 -1.85 15.78
C ALA A 114 10.75 -2.09 16.89
N ASP A 115 11.43 -3.23 16.86
CA ASP A 115 12.45 -3.58 17.84
C ASP A 115 13.65 -2.63 17.78
N TYR A 116 14.09 -2.26 16.57
CA TYR A 116 15.13 -1.25 16.38
C TYR A 116 14.74 0.10 16.99
N LEU A 117 13.51 0.57 16.72
CA LEU A 117 13.00 1.85 17.24
C LEU A 117 12.83 1.85 18.77
N LYS A 118 12.47 0.71 19.36
CA LYS A 118 12.44 0.54 20.83
C LYS A 118 13.85 0.54 21.40
N ALA A 119 14.75 -0.28 20.85
CA ALA A 119 16.11 -0.48 21.35
C ALA A 119 16.94 0.81 21.32
N ASN A 120 16.74 1.66 20.30
CA ASN A 120 17.44 2.95 20.20
C ASN A 120 16.74 4.11 20.95
N GLY A 121 15.65 3.82 21.68
CA GLY A 121 14.90 4.78 22.49
C GLY A 121 14.04 5.78 21.70
N ALA A 122 13.86 5.62 20.39
CA ALA A 122 13.05 6.52 19.57
C ALA A 122 11.59 6.55 20.01
N VAL A 123 11.00 5.40 20.32
CA VAL A 123 9.60 5.30 20.78
C VAL A 123 9.38 6.13 22.04
N ARG A 124 10.29 6.00 23.03
CA ARG A 124 10.23 6.78 24.28
C ARG A 124 10.35 8.29 24.01
N ARG A 125 11.35 8.71 23.23
CA ARG A 125 11.53 10.14 22.89
C ARG A 125 10.31 10.70 22.15
N ASN A 126 9.66 9.90 21.31
CA ASN A 126 8.44 10.29 20.63
C ASN A 126 7.30 10.53 21.63
N TYR A 127 7.07 9.60 22.56
CA TYR A 127 6.06 9.80 23.60
C TYR A 127 6.34 11.00 24.48
N ASP A 128 7.58 11.14 24.98
CA ASP A 128 7.97 12.27 25.83
C ASP A 128 7.73 13.64 25.15
N LYS A 129 7.81 13.68 23.82
CA LYS A 129 7.63 14.93 23.04
C LYS A 129 6.19 15.16 22.60
N TRP A 130 5.49 14.11 22.16
CA TRP A 130 4.26 14.22 21.38
C TRP A 130 3.04 13.58 22.04
N ASP A 131 3.20 12.76 23.07
CA ASP A 131 2.07 12.14 23.78
C ASP A 131 1.39 13.12 24.73
N GLN A 132 0.77 14.15 24.17
CA GLN A 132 0.00 15.16 24.88
C GLN A 132 -1.39 14.64 25.25
N GLY A 133 -1.48 13.39 25.73
CA GLY A 133 -2.73 12.72 26.06
C GLY A 133 -3.44 12.06 24.87
N ILE A 134 -2.73 11.81 23.76
CA ILE A 134 -3.28 11.09 22.61
C ILE A 134 -3.46 9.61 22.95
N GLY A 135 -2.57 9.04 23.76
CA GLY A 135 -2.74 7.68 24.30
C GLY A 135 -2.58 6.57 23.26
N VAL A 136 -1.80 6.81 22.19
CA VAL A 136 -1.50 5.76 21.19
C VAL A 136 -0.64 4.69 21.84
N ASN A 137 -1.08 3.43 21.80
CA ASN A 137 -0.27 2.30 22.23
C ASN A 137 0.57 1.77 21.05
N TYR A 138 1.88 1.98 21.10
CA TYR A 138 2.81 1.63 20.04
C TYR A 138 2.84 0.12 19.78
N ASP A 139 2.81 -0.69 20.84
CA ASP A 139 2.83 -2.15 20.71
C ASP A 139 1.55 -2.67 20.05
N GLN A 140 0.41 -2.05 20.38
CA GLN A 140 -0.84 -2.33 19.70
C GLN A 140 -0.77 -1.94 18.23
N SER A 141 -0.29 -0.74 17.90
CA SER A 141 -0.14 -0.29 16.50
C SER A 141 0.79 -1.20 15.69
N VAL A 142 1.87 -1.71 16.28
CA VAL A 142 2.76 -2.70 15.65
C VAL A 142 2.04 -4.01 15.38
N SER A 143 1.22 -4.49 16.34
CA SER A 143 0.42 -5.70 16.16
C SER A 143 -0.64 -5.51 15.05
N ASP A 144 -1.32 -4.37 15.05
CA ASP A 144 -2.36 -4.03 14.08
C ASP A 144 -1.78 -3.94 12.66
N LEU A 145 -0.63 -3.29 12.49
CA LEU A 145 0.05 -3.21 11.19
C LEU A 145 0.44 -4.58 10.65
N ARG A 146 0.95 -5.46 11.51
CA ARG A 146 1.29 -6.84 11.12
C ARG A 146 0.05 -7.63 10.72
N GLN A 147 -1.03 -7.52 11.47
CA GLN A 147 -2.30 -8.17 11.16
C GLN A 147 -2.88 -7.65 9.84
N PHE A 148 -2.88 -6.32 9.65
CA PHE A 148 -3.31 -5.67 8.42
C PHE A 148 -2.58 -6.23 7.19
N LEU A 149 -1.24 -6.27 7.23
CA LEU A 149 -0.43 -6.75 6.10
C LEU A 149 -0.73 -8.22 5.77
N GLN A 150 -0.93 -9.06 6.79
CA GLN A 150 -1.31 -10.47 6.57
C GLN A 150 -2.69 -10.59 5.93
N GLN A 151 -3.69 -9.86 6.44
CA GLN A 151 -5.06 -9.89 5.93
C GLN A 151 -5.15 -9.33 4.51
N ARG A 152 -4.49 -8.19 4.25
CA ARG A 152 -4.47 -7.57 2.92
C ARG A 152 -3.75 -8.44 1.90
N ALA A 153 -2.58 -8.99 2.25
CA ALA A 153 -1.87 -9.91 1.37
C ALA A 153 -2.71 -11.17 1.06
N ALA A 154 -3.40 -11.74 2.04
CA ALA A 154 -4.28 -12.89 1.82
C ALA A 154 -5.46 -12.57 0.90
N TRP A 155 -6.09 -11.39 1.07
CA TRP A 155 -7.12 -10.94 0.16
C TRP A 155 -6.58 -10.71 -1.27
N MET A 156 -5.39 -10.12 -1.40
CA MET A 156 -4.74 -9.95 -2.70
C MET A 156 -4.36 -11.29 -3.34
N ASP A 157 -3.88 -12.27 -2.57
CA ASP A 157 -3.59 -13.62 -3.04
C ASP A 157 -4.83 -14.26 -3.70
N ALA A 158 -6.00 -14.14 -3.06
CA ALA A 158 -7.25 -14.67 -3.60
C ALA A 158 -7.73 -13.88 -4.84
N THR A 159 -7.80 -12.55 -4.73
CA THR A 159 -8.35 -11.70 -5.80
C THR A 159 -7.48 -11.70 -7.05
N ILE A 160 -6.16 -11.57 -6.90
CA ILE A 160 -5.20 -11.64 -8.02
C ILE A 160 -5.11 -13.07 -8.56
N GLY A 161 -5.30 -14.09 -7.70
CA GLY A 161 -5.40 -15.49 -8.14
C GLY A 161 -6.52 -15.72 -9.16
N ALA A 162 -7.62 -14.99 -9.03
CA ALA A 162 -8.76 -15.01 -9.95
C ALA A 162 -8.57 -14.11 -11.19
N PHE A 163 -7.40 -13.49 -11.37
CA PHE A 163 -7.07 -12.76 -12.59
C PHE A 163 -6.91 -13.68 -13.80
#